data_AF-A0A927ZH00-F1
#
_entry.id   AF-A0A927ZH00-F1
#
_cell.length_a   1.000
_cell.length_b   1.000
_cell.length_c   1.000
_cell.angle_alpha   90.00
_cell.angle_beta   90.00
_cell.angle_gamma   90.00
#
_symmetry.space_group_name_H-M   'P 1'
#
loop_
_entity.id
_entity.type
_entity.pdbx_description
1 polymer ?
#
loop_
_entity_poly.entity_id
_entity_poly.type
_entity_poly.pdbx_seq_one_letter_code
_entity_poly.pdbx_strand_id
1 'polypeptide(L)' 'MILTPKEKEKKKKYVEILRDAFTFDERSGVVDMRYEVIDMPDVYEENVKVFFEGGGLRRVNVTGDSCQGMYIDIGRAVYG' A
#
# COMPACT_ATOMS: atom_id res chain seq x y z
N MET A 1 4.79 -13.95 9.77
CA MET A 1 4.53 -15.02 8.79
C MET A 1 5.02 -14.52 7.45
N ILE A 2 5.95 -15.23 6.79
CA ILE A 2 6.49 -14.80 5.49
C ILE A 2 5.49 -15.22 4.41
N LEU A 3 5.05 -14.28 3.59
CA LEU A 3 4.13 -14.57 2.48
C LEU A 3 4.78 -15.45 1.41
N THR A 4 3.98 -16.33 0.83
CA THR A 4 4.37 -17.04 -0.40
C THR A 4 4.48 -16.06 -1.57
N PRO A 5 5.23 -16.40 -2.65
CA PRO A 5 5.32 -15.55 -3.84
C PRO A 5 3.95 -15.19 -4.44
N LYS A 6 2.99 -16.13 -4.40
CA LYS A 6 1.63 -15.92 -4.90
C LYS A 6 0.85 -14.90 -4.07
N GLU A 7 1.03 -14.91 -2.76
CA GLU A 7 0.38 -13.93 -1.87
C GLU A 7 1.01 -12.54 -2.00
N LYS A 8 2.34 -12.46 -2.12
CA LYS A 8 3.05 -11.21 -2.42
C LYS A 8 2.53 -10.58 -3.71
N GLU A 9 2.41 -11.38 -4.78
CA GLU A 9 1.87 -10.92 -6.07
C GLU A 9 0.41 -10.48 -5.97
N LYS A 10 -0.43 -11.22 -5.22
CA LYS A 10 -1.82 -10.82 -4.98
C LYS A 10 -1.92 -9.46 -4.30
N LYS A 11 -1.15 -9.24 -3.23
CA LYS A 11 -1.12 -7.95 -2.53
C LYS A 11 -0.60 -6.82 -3.41
N LYS A 12 0.46 -7.08 -4.19
CA LYS A 12 1.00 -6.10 -5.14
C LYS A 12 -0.06 -5.65 -6.15
N LYS A 13 -0.74 -6.59 -6.81
CA LYS A 13 -1.84 -6.28 -7.74
C LYS A 13 -2.98 -5.53 -7.06
N TYR A 14 -3.27 -5.87 -5.81
CA TYR A 14 -4.29 -5.16 -5.04
C TYR A 14 -3.89 -3.69 -4.81
N VAL A 15 -2.62 -3.41 -4.47
CA VAL A 15 -2.11 -2.05 -4.34
C VAL A 15 -2.13 -1.31 -5.68
N GLU A 16 -1.86 -1.97 -6.80
CA GLU A 16 -1.98 -1.38 -8.14
C GLU A 16 -3.44 -0.96 -8.45
N ILE A 17 -4.43 -1.80 -8.10
CA ILE A 17 -5.85 -1.46 -8.25
C ILE A 17 -6.22 -0.25 -7.38
N LEU A 18 -5.75 -0.21 -6.13
CA LEU A 18 -5.99 0.92 -5.23
C LEU A 18 -5.32 2.19 -5.72
N ARG A 19 -4.08 2.10 -6.23
CA ARG A 19 -3.37 3.22 -6.85
C ARG A 19 -4.25 3.84 -7.93
N ASP A 20 -4.69 3.02 -8.88
CA ASP A 20 -5.45 3.50 -10.04
C ASP A 20 -6.78 4.14 -9.56
N ALA A 21 -7.46 3.51 -8.60
CA ALA A 21 -8.70 4.05 -8.02
C ALA A 21 -8.50 5.40 -7.32
N PHE A 22 -7.44 5.56 -6.51
CA PHE A 22 -7.18 6.83 -5.82
C PHE A 22 -6.67 7.90 -6.78
N THR A 23 -5.79 7.56 -7.73
CA THR A 23 -5.33 8.52 -8.75
C THR A 23 -6.47 9.02 -9.64
N PHE A 24 -7.54 8.23 -9.83
CA PHE A 24 -8.72 8.66 -10.55
C PHE A 24 -9.64 9.57 -9.73
N ASP A 25 -9.60 9.47 -8.39
CA ASP A 25 -10.35 10.35 -7.50
C ASP A 25 -9.55 11.64 -7.23
N GLU A 26 -9.94 12.73 -7.89
CA GLU A 26 -9.34 14.06 -7.73
C GLU A 26 -9.29 14.55 -6.27
N ARG A 27 -10.19 14.05 -5.39
CA ARG A 27 -10.21 14.44 -3.97
C ARG A 27 -9.10 13.78 -3.15
N SER A 28 -8.53 12.69 -3.64
CA SER A 28 -7.52 11.92 -2.91
C SER A 28 -6.17 12.64 -2.85
N GLY A 29 -5.87 13.49 -3.84
CA GLY A 29 -4.56 14.10 -4.03
C GLY A 29 -3.43 13.09 -4.26
N VAL A 30 -3.73 11.80 -4.51
CA VAL A 30 -2.73 10.74 -4.71
C VAL A 30 -2.20 10.77 -6.14
N VAL A 31 -0.88 10.72 -6.30
CA VAL A 31 -0.20 10.67 -7.61
C VAL A 31 0.43 9.32 -7.92
N ASP A 32 0.84 8.57 -6.90
CA ASP A 32 1.43 7.23 -7.05
C ASP A 32 1.29 6.44 -5.75
N MET A 33 1.35 5.12 -5.88
CA MET A 33 1.42 4.21 -4.74
C MET A 33 2.36 3.04 -5.04
N ARG A 34 3.15 2.65 -4.04
CA ARG A 34 4.13 1.58 -4.18
C ARG A 34 4.04 0.60 -3.04
N TYR A 35 3.99 -0.68 -3.40
CA TYR A 35 4.07 -1.78 -2.46
C TYR A 35 5.54 -2.20 -2.29
N GLU A 36 6.02 -2.19 -1.06
CA GLU A 36 7.38 -2.56 -0.69
C GLU A 36 7.38 -3.69 0.33
N VAL A 37 8.22 -4.69 0.11
CA VAL A 37 8.42 -5.80 1.05
C VAL A 37 9.89 -5.80 1.45
N ILE A 38 10.14 -5.68 2.75
CA ILE A 38 11.43 -5.92 3.36
C ILE A 38 11.42 -7.36 3.84
N ASP A 39 12.28 -8.18 3.24
CA ASP A 39 12.40 -9.61 3.54
C ASP A 39 13.88 -9.91 3.81
N MET A 40 14.28 -9.75 5.07
CA MET A 40 15.62 -9.99 5.58
C MET A 40 15.56 -11.10 6.64
N PRO A 41 16.68 -11.79 6.96
CA PRO A 41 16.68 -12.93 7.87
C PRO A 41 15.96 -12.71 9.21
N ASP A 42 16.02 -11.49 9.76
CA ASP A 42 15.44 -11.13 11.07
C ASP A 42 14.28 -10.14 10.97
N VAL A 43 13.94 -9.66 9.76
CA VAL A 43 12.95 -8.60 9.56
C VAL A 43 12.06 -8.92 8.37
N TYR A 44 10.76 -9.04 8.63
CA TYR A 44 9.74 -9.10 7.61
C TYR A 44 8.78 -7.92 7.78
N GLU A 45 8.71 -7.04 6.78
CA GLU A 45 7.85 -5.86 6.81
C GLU A 45 7.20 -5.63 5.45
N GLU A 46 5.91 -5.37 5.43
CA GLU A 46 5.16 -5.01 4.23
C GLU A 46 4.67 -3.57 4.38
N ASN A 47 4.93 -2.74 3.37
CA ASN A 47 4.58 -1.33 3.39
C ASN A 47 3.94 -0.87 2.09
N VAL A 48 3.03 0.08 2.19
CA VAL A 48 2.53 0.85 1.07
C VAL A 48 2.94 2.30 1.24
N LYS A 49 3.71 2.81 0.28
CA LYS A 49 4.02 4.23 0.17
C LYS A 49 2.96 4.89 -0.71
N VAL A 50 2.36 5.95 -0.20
CA VAL A 50 1.37 6.78 -0.90
C VAL A 50 1.99 8.15 -1.13
N PHE A 51 2.10 8.54 -2.39
CA PHE A 51 2.65 9.82 -2.81
C PHE A 51 1.51 10.76 -3.17
N PHE A 52 1.59 11.99 -2.68
CA PHE A 52 0.57 13.02 -2.87
C PHE A 52 1.10 14.18 -3.72
N GLU A 53 0.16 14.88 -4.36
CA GLU A 53 0.41 16.17 -4.98
C GLU A 53 1.07 17.13 -3.97
N GLY A 54 2.01 17.96 -4.46
CA GLY A 54 2.81 18.83 -3.59
C GLY A 54 3.93 18.12 -2.82
N GLY A 55 4.18 16.83 -3.08
CA GLY A 55 5.34 16.10 -2.56
C GLY A 55 5.14 15.41 -1.21
N GLY A 56 3.90 15.32 -0.74
CA GLY A 56 3.57 14.57 0.48
C GLY A 56 3.84 13.07 0.31
N LEU A 57 4.31 12.41 1.38
CA LEU A 57 4.53 10.97 1.43
C LEU A 57 3.95 10.42 2.73
N ARG A 58 3.10 9.39 2.63
CA ARG A 58 2.69 8.57 3.77
C ARG A 58 3.15 7.13 3.56
N ARG A 59 3.68 6.51 4.62
CA ARG A 59 4.06 5.10 4.66
C ARG A 59 3.08 4.37 5.57
N VAL A 60 2.40 3.37 5.01
CA VAL A 60 1.41 2.55 5.72
C VAL A 60 2.00 1.16 5.90
N ASN A 61 2.19 0.73 7.15
CA ASN A 61 2.58 -0.65 7.44
C ASN A 61 1.35 -1.55 7.26
N VAL A 62 1.48 -2.58 6.43
CA VAL A 62 0.42 -3.53 6.08
C VAL A 62 0.86 -4.98 6.34
N THR A 63 1.77 -5.15 7.28
CA THR A 63 2.41 -6.43 7.57
C THR A 63 1.39 -7.41 8.13
N GLY A 64 1.19 -8.52 7.43
CA GLY A 64 0.20 -9.53 7.82
C GLY A 64 -1.25 -9.17 7.50
N ASP A 65 -1.52 -8.00 6.90
CA ASP A 65 -2.88 -7.59 6.59
C ASP A 65 -3.50 -8.41 5.46
N SER A 66 -4.82 -8.57 5.53
CA SER A 66 -5.61 -8.97 4.36
C SER A 66 -5.76 -7.78 3.41
N CYS A 67 -6.18 -8.04 2.16
CA CYS A 67 -6.53 -6.95 1.23
C CYS A 67 -7.56 -5.98 1.82
N GLN A 68 -8.52 -6.48 2.62
CA GLN A 68 -9.51 -5.62 3.29
C GLN A 68 -8.87 -4.72 4.35
N GLY A 69 -7.92 -5.25 5.15
CA GLY A 69 -7.16 -4.46 6.12
C GLY A 69 -6.36 -3.35 5.45
N MET A 70 -5.64 -3.72 4.38
CA MET A 70 -4.89 -2.76 3.55
C MET A 70 -5.76 -1.62 3.05
N TYR A 71 -6.97 -1.90 2.54
CA TYR A 71 -7.87 -0.85 2.07
C TYR A 71 -8.26 0.15 3.17
N ILE A 72 -8.56 -0.36 4.37
CA ILE A 72 -8.96 0.49 5.50
C ILE A 72 -7.80 1.41 5.89
N ASP A 73 -6.60 0.87 6.05
CA ASP A 73 -5.46 1.64 6.54
C ASP A 73 -4.89 2.58 5.48
N ILE A 74 -4.86 2.16 4.21
CA ILE A 74 -4.51 3.06 3.10
C ILE A 74 -5.59 4.14 2.94
N GLY A 75 -6.87 3.79 2.99
CA GLY A 75 -7.97 4.75 2.87
C GLY A 75 -7.92 5.82 3.98
N ARG A 76 -7.60 5.43 5.22
CA ARG A 76 -7.32 6.36 6.32
C ARG A 76 -6.11 7.23 6.03
N ALA A 77 -5.04 6.66 5.47
CA ALA A 77 -3.87 7.44 5.07
C ALA A 77 -4.17 8.40 3.91
N VAL A 78 -5.15 8.13 3.05
CA VAL A 78 -5.50 9.02 1.94
C VAL A 78 -6.46 10.13 2.37
N TYR A 79 -7.51 9.81 3.13
CA TYR A 79 -8.60 10.74 3.43
C TYR A 79 -8.67 11.25 4.88
N GLY A 80 -7.87 10.68 5.79
CA GLY A 80 -7.77 11.09 7.19
C GLY A 80 -6.69 12.14 7.43
#